data_AF-A0A966SVZ0-F1
#
_entry.id   AF-A0A966SVZ0-F1
#
_cell.length_a   1.000
_cell.length_b   1.000
_cell.length_c   1.000
_cell.angle_alpha   90.00
_cell.angle_beta   90.00
_cell.angle_gamma   90.00
#
_symmetry.space_group_name_H-M   'P 1'
#
loop_
_entity.id
_entity.type
_entity.pdbx_description
1 polymer ?
#
loop_
_entity_poly.entity_id
_entity_poly.type
_entity_poly.pdbx_seq_one_letter_code
_entity_poly.pdbx_strand_id
1 'polypeptide(L)'
;MNARLVPPTTLLALALALALGACGRPGPRPTPGANPATPAQPAPAGAAAEAGAQRQLQAALLSADDQFNRGENDLACGQVQRARTLLNQRPARASAAQRQQLLRFEQACSTL
;
A
#
# COMPACT_ATOMS: atom_id res chain seq x y z
N MET A 1 30.18 41.36 18.73
CA MET A 1 29.21 41.49 17.62
C MET A 1 28.88 40.09 17.14
N ASN A 2 27.76 39.51 17.61
CA ASN A 2 27.35 38.14 17.26
C ASN A 2 26.14 38.22 16.35
N ALA A 3 26.31 37.92 15.06
CA ALA A 3 25.21 37.80 14.11
C ALA A 3 24.46 36.50 14.40
N ARG A 4 23.25 36.60 14.96
CA ARG A 4 22.31 35.49 15.06
C ARG A 4 21.57 35.39 13.72
N LEU A 5 21.98 34.45 12.87
CA LEU A 5 21.17 34.03 11.72
C LEU A 5 19.99 33.22 12.24
N VAL A 6 18.79 33.75 12.05
CA VAL A 6 17.52 33.09 12.32
C VAL A 6 17.24 32.09 11.18
N PRO A 7 16.84 30.84 11.47
CA PRO A 7 16.62 29.81 10.45
C PRO A 7 15.40 30.11 9.55
N PRO A 8 15.42 29.68 8.28
CA PRO A 8 14.42 29.95 7.24
C PRO A 8 13.16 29.06 7.33
N THR A 9 12.82 28.55 8.51
CA THR A 9 11.73 27.56 8.70
C THR A 9 10.33 28.16 8.86
N THR A 10 10.19 29.49 8.88
CA THR A 10 8.91 30.18 9.08
C THR A 10 8.10 30.45 7.81
N LEU A 11 8.63 30.14 6.61
CA LEU A 11 7.91 30.41 5.35
C LEU A 11 7.08 29.23 4.80
N LEU A 12 7.28 28.00 5.31
CA LEU A 12 6.53 26.84 4.81
C LEU A 12 5.13 26.68 5.40
N ALA A 13 4.77 27.45 6.43
CA ALA A 13 3.47 27.36 7.08
C ALA A 13 2.33 28.07 6.32
N LEU A 14 2.63 28.86 5.28
CA LEU A 14 1.62 29.67 4.58
C LEU A 14 0.90 28.95 3.42
N ALA A 15 1.36 27.75 3.02
CA ALA A 15 0.76 27.02 1.89
C ALA A 15 -0.50 26.22 2.26
N LEU A 16 -0.83 26.07 3.56
CA LEU A 16 -1.96 25.23 4.00
C LEU A 16 -3.33 25.97 4.07
N ALA A 17 -3.40 27.26 3.76
CA ALA A 17 -4.58 28.07 4.06
C ALA A 17 -5.54 28.36 2.88
N LEU A 18 -5.22 27.99 1.63
CA LEU A 18 -6.01 28.39 0.46
C LEU A 18 -6.99 27.33 -0.10
N ALA A 19 -7.08 26.14 0.48
CA ALA A 19 -7.95 25.08 -0.05
C ALA A 19 -9.38 25.02 0.56
N LEU A 20 -9.76 25.97 1.43
CA LEU A 20 -11.09 25.99 2.08
C LEU A 20 -12.07 27.04 1.50
N GLY A 21 -11.77 27.60 0.33
CA GLY A 21 -12.45 28.80 -0.19
C GLY A 21 -13.49 28.64 -1.30
N ALA A 22 -14.08 27.46 -1.54
CA ALA A 22 -15.13 27.28 -2.56
C ALA A 22 -16.50 26.95 -1.95
N CYS A 23 -16.99 27.87 -1.11
CA CYS A 23 -18.42 27.99 -0.80
C CYS A 23 -19.16 28.65 -1.98
N GLY A 24 -19.83 27.86 -2.80
CA GLY A 24 -20.89 28.35 -3.72
C GLY A 24 -22.27 27.93 -3.21
N ARG A 25 -23.07 28.90 -2.71
CA ARG A 25 -24.53 28.80 -2.46
C ARG A 25 -25.31 29.01 -3.80
N PRO A 26 -26.65 29.06 -3.82
CA PRO A 26 -27.66 28.04 -3.51
C PRO A 26 -28.66 27.85 -4.68
N GLY A 27 -29.45 26.78 -4.70
CA GLY A 27 -30.59 26.64 -5.62
C GLY A 27 -31.53 25.49 -5.24
N PRO A 28 -32.83 25.74 -4.98
CA PRO A 28 -33.77 24.71 -4.55
C PRO A 28 -34.61 24.17 -5.72
N ARG A 29 -34.74 22.84 -5.82
CA ARG A 29 -36.06 22.20 -5.99
C ARG A 29 -35.97 20.69 -5.72
N PRO A 30 -37.00 20.10 -5.09
CA PRO A 30 -37.01 18.71 -4.67
C PRO A 30 -37.63 17.81 -5.74
N THR A 31 -37.20 16.55 -5.79
CA THR A 31 -38.07 15.46 -6.24
C THR A 31 -37.80 14.23 -5.38
N PRO A 32 -38.85 13.64 -4.78
CA PRO A 32 -38.75 12.50 -3.89
C PRO A 32 -38.62 11.22 -4.72
N GLY A 33 -37.44 10.62 -4.71
CA GLY A 33 -37.18 9.33 -5.32
C GLY A 33 -36.53 8.44 -4.27
N ALA A 34 -37.33 7.56 -3.70
CA ALA A 34 -36.92 6.58 -2.71
C ALA A 34 -35.72 5.76 -3.21
N ASN A 35 -34.59 5.92 -2.52
CA ASN A 35 -33.84 4.80 -2.01
C ASN A 35 -32.92 5.37 -0.93
N PRO A 36 -32.96 4.89 0.33
CA PRO A 36 -31.86 5.16 1.23
C PRO A 36 -30.64 4.51 0.58
N ALA A 37 -29.79 5.35 -0.04
CA ALA A 37 -28.40 5.00 -0.26
C ALA A 37 -27.86 4.73 1.14
N THR A 38 -27.85 3.46 1.50
CA THR A 38 -27.15 2.93 2.66
C THR A 38 -25.80 3.63 2.68
N PRO A 39 -25.44 4.35 3.75
CA PRO A 39 -24.10 4.90 3.87
C PRO A 39 -23.14 3.75 3.62
N ALA A 40 -22.24 3.89 2.65
CA ALA A 40 -21.22 2.89 2.37
C ALA A 40 -20.57 2.57 3.70
N GLN A 41 -20.88 1.38 4.21
CA GLN A 41 -20.40 0.93 5.50
C GLN A 41 -18.89 1.04 5.45
N PRO A 42 -18.23 1.70 6.43
CA PRO A 42 -16.78 1.78 6.44
C PRO A 42 -16.26 0.37 6.29
N ALA A 43 -15.48 0.11 5.24
CA ALA A 43 -14.85 -1.18 5.07
C ALA A 43 -14.17 -1.52 6.41
N PRO A 44 -14.45 -2.70 6.99
CA PRO A 44 -13.95 -3.03 8.33
C PRO A 44 -12.45 -2.79 8.32
N ALA A 45 -11.90 -2.19 9.38
CA ALA A 45 -10.48 -1.79 9.45
C ALA A 45 -9.49 -2.93 9.09
N GLY A 46 -9.95 -4.19 9.17
CA GLY A 46 -9.26 -5.37 8.66
C GLY A 46 -9.06 -5.37 7.14
N ALA A 47 -10.07 -5.03 6.33
CA ALA A 47 -10.03 -5.16 4.87
C ALA A 47 -8.95 -4.29 4.21
N ALA A 48 -8.74 -3.06 4.70
CA ALA A 48 -7.68 -2.19 4.20
C ALA A 48 -6.28 -2.71 4.59
N ALA A 49 -6.11 -3.21 5.81
CA ALA A 49 -4.87 -3.84 6.26
C ALA A 49 -4.59 -5.16 5.53
N GLU A 50 -5.62 -5.90 5.13
CA GLU A 50 -5.54 -7.13 4.35
C GLU A 50 -5.13 -6.84 2.90
N ALA A 51 -5.74 -5.86 2.25
CA ALA A 51 -5.35 -5.40 0.93
C ALA A 51 -3.92 -4.82 0.92
N GLY A 52 -3.47 -4.21 2.03
CA GLY A 52 -2.09 -3.76 2.19
C GLY A 52 -1.11 -4.93 2.26
N ALA A 53 -1.40 -5.94 3.08
CA ALA A 53 -0.55 -7.12 3.23
C ALA A 53 -0.45 -7.96 1.94
N GLN A 54 -1.55 -8.12 1.20
CA GLN A 54 -1.53 -8.79 -0.11
C GLN A 54 -0.67 -8.05 -1.12
N ARG A 55 -0.76 -6.71 -1.18
CA ARG A 55 0.07 -5.89 -2.05
C ARG A 55 1.55 -5.98 -1.68
N GLN A 56 1.88 -6.01 -0.39
CA GLN A 56 3.25 -6.21 0.08
C GLN A 56 3.81 -7.56 -0.34
N LEU A 57 3.04 -8.64 -0.16
CA LEU A 57 3.46 -9.98 -0.59
C LEU A 57 3.65 -10.04 -2.11
N GLN A 58 2.74 -9.44 -2.87
CA GLN A 58 2.84 -9.41 -4.33
C GLN A 58 4.07 -8.62 -4.79
N ALA A 59 4.32 -7.44 -4.20
CA ALA A 59 5.52 -6.65 -4.51
C ALA A 59 6.81 -7.42 -4.21
N ALA A 60 6.86 -8.18 -3.10
CA ALA A 60 8.00 -9.03 -2.78
C ALA A 60 8.22 -10.15 -3.82
N LEU A 61 7.14 -10.79 -4.30
CA LEU A 61 7.22 -11.82 -5.34
C LEU A 61 7.67 -11.25 -6.69
N LEU A 62 7.16 -10.08 -7.11
CA LEU A 62 7.63 -9.43 -8.33
C LEU A 62 9.09 -9.01 -8.23
N SER A 63 9.52 -8.50 -7.07
CA SER A 63 10.92 -8.15 -6.85
C SER A 63 11.83 -9.38 -6.87
N ALA A 64 11.37 -10.54 -6.38
CA ALA A 64 12.12 -11.78 -6.46
C ALA A 64 12.27 -12.25 -7.92
N ASP A 65 11.19 -12.22 -8.70
CA ASP A 65 11.20 -12.55 -10.13
C ASP A 65 12.23 -11.72 -10.91
N ASP A 66 12.19 -10.41 -10.71
CA ASP A 66 13.10 -9.45 -11.33
C ASP A 66 14.57 -9.70 -10.94
N GLN A 67 14.84 -10.11 -9.70
CA GLN A 67 16.19 -10.49 -9.25
C GLN A 67 16.67 -11.81 -9.87
N PHE A 68 15.79 -12.82 -9.96
CA PHE A 68 16.10 -14.07 -10.69
C PHE A 68 16.45 -13.78 -12.15
N ASN A 69 15.67 -12.91 -12.81
CA ASN A 69 15.93 -12.53 -14.20
C ASN A 69 17.25 -11.79 -14.40
N ARG A 70 17.73 -11.07 -13.38
CA ARG A 70 19.08 -10.45 -13.37
C ARG A 70 20.21 -11.41 -13.02
N GLY A 71 19.91 -12.63 -12.58
CA GLY A 71 20.90 -13.58 -12.07
C GLY A 71 21.35 -13.31 -10.63
N GLU A 72 20.66 -12.42 -9.89
CA GLU A 72 20.93 -12.13 -8.48
C GLU A 72 20.24 -13.16 -7.56
N ASN A 73 20.57 -14.43 -7.76
CA ASN A 73 19.90 -15.58 -7.18
C ASN A 73 19.91 -15.59 -5.64
N ASP A 74 21.03 -15.25 -5.00
CA ASP A 74 21.12 -15.16 -3.53
C ASP A 74 20.17 -14.11 -2.94
N LEU A 75 20.09 -12.93 -3.58
CA LEU A 75 19.20 -11.85 -3.15
C LEU A 75 17.74 -12.25 -3.37
N ALA A 76 17.45 -12.87 -4.51
CA ALA A 76 16.12 -13.37 -4.84
C ALA A 76 15.65 -14.40 -3.80
N CYS A 77 16.49 -15.36 -3.44
CA CYS A 77 16.18 -16.36 -2.43
C CYS A 77 15.99 -15.75 -1.04
N GLY A 78 16.78 -14.74 -0.68
CA GLY A 78 16.54 -13.95 0.53
C GLY A 78 15.17 -13.24 0.54
N GLN A 79 14.68 -12.78 -0.62
CA GLN A 79 13.34 -12.20 -0.75
C GLN A 79 12.24 -13.25 -0.64
N VAL A 80 12.43 -14.42 -1.27
CA VAL A 80 11.50 -15.55 -1.21
C VAL A 80 11.34 -16.03 0.23
N GLN A 81 12.43 -16.13 0.99
CA GLN A 81 12.38 -16.55 2.39
C GLN A 81 11.67 -15.53 3.31
N ARG A 82 11.85 -14.23 3.03
CA ARG A 82 11.08 -13.17 3.71
C ARG A 82 9.60 -13.24 3.35
N ALA A 83 9.26 -13.44 2.08
CA ALA A 83 7.88 -13.62 1.62
C ALA A 83 7.22 -14.86 2.25
N ARG A 84 7.96 -15.98 2.37
CA ARG A 84 7.50 -17.18 3.09
C ARG A 84 7.24 -16.92 4.56
N THR A 85 8.11 -16.16 5.22
CA THR A 85 7.92 -15.78 6.62
C THR A 85 6.65 -14.95 6.79
N LEU A 86 6.38 -13.99 5.91
CA LEU A 86 5.14 -13.21 5.89
C LEU A 86 3.91 -14.09 5.66
N LEU A 87 4.01 -15.07 4.76
CA LEU A 87 2.95 -16.00 4.46
C LEU A 87 2.64 -16.96 5.62
N ASN A 88 3.68 -17.45 6.32
CA ASN A 88 3.52 -18.30 7.51
C ASN A 88 2.89 -17.55 8.68
N GLN A 89 3.21 -16.26 8.85
CA GLN A 89 2.56 -15.45 9.87
C GLN A 89 1.07 -15.23 9.56
N ARG A 90 0.70 -15.16 8.27
CA ARG A 90 -0.66 -14.79 7.83
C ARG A 90 -1.13 -15.62 6.62
N PRO A 91 -1.32 -16.94 6.78
CA PRO A 91 -1.61 -17.85 5.67
C PRO A 91 -2.96 -17.59 5.01
N ALA A 92 -3.95 -17.11 5.76
CA ALA A 92 -5.27 -16.77 5.24
C ALA A 92 -5.26 -15.54 4.31
N ARG A 93 -4.19 -14.74 4.32
CA ARG A 93 -4.12 -13.48 3.58
C ARG A 93 -3.48 -13.61 2.21
N ALA A 94 -2.81 -14.73 1.92
CA ALA A 94 -2.19 -14.96 0.62
C ALA A 94 -3.16 -15.67 -0.32
N SER A 95 -3.30 -15.14 -1.53
CA SER A 95 -4.08 -15.76 -2.61
C SER A 95 -3.47 -17.10 -3.02
N ALA A 96 -4.28 -18.02 -3.53
CA ALA A 96 -3.80 -19.31 -4.05
C ALA A 96 -2.70 -19.13 -5.12
N ALA A 97 -2.86 -18.14 -6.01
CA ALA A 97 -1.85 -17.79 -7.01
C ALA A 97 -0.52 -17.35 -6.38
N GLN A 98 -0.55 -16.52 -5.33
CA GLN A 98 0.66 -16.04 -4.64
C GLN A 98 1.40 -17.21 -3.97
N ARG A 99 0.67 -18.14 -3.36
CA ARG A 99 1.23 -19.36 -2.77
C ARG A 99 1.92 -20.24 -3.82
N GLN A 100 1.26 -20.47 -4.96
CA GLN A 100 1.87 -21.22 -6.06
C GLN A 100 3.11 -20.54 -6.62
N GLN A 101 3.10 -19.20 -6.70
CA GLN A 101 4.24 -18.44 -7.19
C GLN A 101 5.43 -18.52 -6.23
N LEU A 102 5.17 -18.41 -4.92
CA LEU A 102 6.19 -18.62 -3.89
C LEU A 102 6.80 -20.02 -3.99
N LEU A 103 5.99 -21.07 -4.11
CA LEU A 103 6.47 -22.45 -4.25
C LEU A 103 7.38 -22.64 -5.46
N ARG A 104 7.08 -21.99 -6.60
CA ARG A 104 7.95 -22.03 -7.79
C ARG A 104 9.31 -21.38 -7.52
N PHE A 105 9.33 -20.24 -6.84
CA PHE A 105 10.59 -19.59 -6.47
C PHE A 105 11.37 -20.40 -5.43
N GLU A 106 10.69 -21.05 -4.49
CA GLU A 106 11.36 -21.94 -3.53
C GLU A 106 12.00 -23.15 -4.21
N GLN A 107 11.34 -23.72 -5.21
CA GLN A 107 11.95 -24.78 -6.03
C GLN A 107 13.18 -24.26 -6.79
N ALA A 108 13.10 -23.08 -7.39
CA ALA A 108 14.24 -22.46 -8.06
C ALA A 108 15.42 -22.25 -7.09
N CYS A 109 15.15 -21.74 -5.88
CA CYS A 109 16.16 -21.60 -4.82
C CYS A 109 16.77 -22.92 -4.36
N SER A 110 16.03 -24.02 -4.40
CA SER A 110 16.53 -25.33 -4.00
C SER A 110 17.43 -25.99 -5.06
N THR A 111 17.45 -25.46 -6.29
CA THR A 111 18.23 -25.99 -7.42
C THR A 111 19.48 -25.18 -7.74
N LEU A 112 19.66 -24.05 -7.05
CA LEU A 112 20.84 -23.18 -7.12
C LEU A 112 21.93 -23.68 -6.18
#